data_AF-A0A844B423-F1
#
_entry.id   AF-A0A844B423-F1
#
_cell.length_a   1.000
_cell.length_b   1.000
_cell.length_c   1.000
_cell.angle_alpha   90.00
_cell.angle_beta   90.00
_cell.angle_gamma   90.00
#
_symmetry.space_group_name_H-M   'P 1'
#
loop_
_entity.id
_entity.type
_entity.pdbx_description
1 polymer ?
#
loop_
_entity_poly.entity_id
_entity_poly.type
_entity_poly.pdbx_seq_one_letter_code
_entity_poly.pdbx_strand_id
1 'polypeptide(L)'
;MERLQVAIEKARALRGQTNPVRERGTVAEMDEAPELGPVAEAWEALTPLTLNNRSLTRNRVRTMDQGSESAPFDLLRTRMLQLCKQNSWRRVAIVSPHAACGKSTTALNLAFSLARQQDLHSLVFDFDMRRAGLTKMLEQTVAHDISAVLEGSVSFAEQGLRYGDNVGFGLGGSSKVKNPSEILQSQQTKAVLDEIEASYQPDLMLFDMPPLLASDDNFGFLQNVDCALIMVAAEETRMSQIDLAERQVAELTNVMGVVLNKCRHTAHSQHAYDYNYYY
;
A
#
# COMPACT_ATOMS: atom_id res chain seq x y z
N MET A 1 8.68 -39.91 63.09
CA MET A 1 9.49 -39.81 61.85
C MET A 1 9.08 -40.87 60.82
N GLU A 2 7.79 -41.24 60.76
CA GLU A 2 7.26 -42.30 59.86
C GLU A 2 6.86 -41.79 58.46
N ARG A 3 6.92 -40.48 58.20
CA ARG A 3 6.58 -39.91 56.89
C ARG A 3 7.71 -39.96 55.86
N LEU A 4 8.94 -40.27 56.28
CA LEU A 4 10.12 -40.32 55.41
C LEU A 4 10.41 -41.72 54.84
N GLN A 5 10.04 -42.80 55.54
CA GLN A 5 10.20 -44.18 55.03
C GLN A 5 9.17 -44.50 53.94
N VAL A 6 7.93 -44.02 54.08
CA VAL A 6 6.86 -44.21 53.08
C VAL A 6 7.19 -43.52 51.74
N ALA A 7 7.96 -42.44 51.76
CA ALA A 7 8.38 -41.73 50.54
C ALA A 7 9.46 -42.49 49.75
N ILE A 8 10.32 -43.26 50.41
CA ILE A 8 11.44 -43.98 49.78
C ILE A 8 10.96 -45.30 49.14
N GLU A 9 9.99 -45.99 49.74
CA GLU A 9 9.39 -47.19 49.14
C GLU A 9 8.54 -46.85 47.91
N LYS A 10 7.81 -45.72 47.94
CA LYS A 10 7.01 -45.26 46.79
C LYS A 10 7.89 -44.83 45.59
N ALA A 11 9.12 -44.38 45.85
CA ALA A 11 10.10 -44.05 44.82
C ALA A 11 10.83 -45.29 44.24
N ARG A 12 10.91 -46.40 44.98
CA ARG A 12 11.50 -47.68 44.50
C ARG A 12 10.53 -48.52 43.65
N ALA A 13 9.22 -48.40 43.87
CA ALA A 13 8.21 -49.10 43.08
C ALA A 13 8.04 -48.55 41.64
N LEU A 14 8.47 -47.31 41.37
CA LEU A 14 8.33 -46.65 40.07
C LEU A 14 9.54 -46.82 39.12
N ARG A 15 10.60 -47.53 39.55
CA ARG A 15 11.82 -47.77 38.74
C ARG A 15 11.96 -49.22 38.22
N GLY A 16 10.91 -50.03 38.36
CA GLY A 16 10.97 -51.48 38.13
C GLY A 16 9.99 -52.03 37.11
N GLN A 17 9.61 -51.29 36.06
CA GLN A 17 8.88 -51.88 34.92
C GLN A 17 9.56 -51.55 33.60
N THR A 18 10.17 -52.60 33.08
CA THR A 18 10.84 -52.74 31.79
C THR A 18 9.87 -52.59 30.63
N ASN A 19 10.33 -51.85 29.63
CA ASN A 19 9.77 -51.68 28.29
C ASN A 19 9.34 -53.01 27.64
N PRO A 20 8.15 -53.12 27.05
CA PRO A 20 7.99 -53.89 25.83
C PRO A 20 8.35 -53.01 24.63
N VAL A 21 9.19 -53.55 23.75
CA VAL A 21 9.56 -52.99 22.45
C VAL A 21 8.28 -52.66 21.67
N ARG A 22 7.99 -51.38 21.47
CA ARG A 22 6.98 -50.94 20.50
C ARG A 22 7.63 -50.90 19.13
N GLU A 23 7.04 -51.65 18.23
CA GLU A 23 7.38 -51.79 16.82
C GLU A 23 7.59 -50.43 16.13
N ARG A 24 8.45 -50.43 15.10
CA ARG A 24 8.66 -49.31 14.18
C ARG A 24 7.31 -48.91 13.57
N GLY A 25 6.66 -47.94 14.19
CA GLY A 25 5.64 -47.12 13.55
C GLY A 25 6.31 -46.34 12.43
N THR A 26 5.82 -46.54 11.23
CA THR A 26 6.07 -45.78 10.00
C THR A 26 6.27 -44.30 10.28
N VAL A 27 7.30 -43.73 9.65
CA VAL A 27 7.51 -42.28 9.54
C VAL A 27 6.20 -41.68 9.03
N ALA A 28 5.49 -40.96 9.90
CA ALA A 28 4.39 -40.12 9.46
C ALA A 28 5.01 -38.99 8.65
N GLU A 29 4.89 -39.08 7.33
CA GLU A 29 4.97 -37.94 6.43
C GLU A 29 3.91 -36.93 6.87
N MET A 30 4.30 -35.94 7.68
CA MET A 30 3.54 -34.71 7.88
C MET A 30 4.54 -33.60 8.12
N ASP A 31 4.79 -32.83 7.08
CA ASP A 31 4.75 -31.37 7.16
C ASP A 31 4.38 -30.91 5.74
N GLU A 32 3.14 -31.19 5.33
CA GLU A 32 2.48 -30.35 4.34
C GLU A 32 2.40 -28.95 4.95
N ALA A 33 3.03 -27.98 4.29
CA ALA A 33 2.95 -26.59 4.69
C ALA A 33 1.47 -26.21 4.86
N PRO A 34 1.11 -25.43 5.91
CA PRO A 34 -0.28 -25.09 6.15
C PRO A 34 -0.90 -24.48 4.88
N GLU A 35 -2.03 -25.03 4.44
CA GLU A 35 -2.81 -24.47 3.33
C GLU A 35 -3.10 -23.00 3.64
N LEU A 36 -2.64 -22.12 2.77
CA LEU A 36 -2.87 -20.68 2.89
C LEU A 36 -4.36 -20.40 2.68
N GLY A 37 -4.92 -19.47 3.46
CA GLY A 37 -6.29 -19.01 3.19
C GLY A 37 -6.39 -18.30 1.84
N PRO A 38 -7.58 -18.19 1.22
CA PRO A 38 -7.74 -17.66 -0.15
C PRO A 38 -7.14 -16.26 -0.37
N VAL A 39 -7.17 -15.41 0.66
CA VAL A 39 -6.55 -14.07 0.60
C VAL A 39 -5.03 -14.16 0.55
N ALA A 40 -4.42 -15.01 1.39
CA ALA A 40 -2.98 -15.18 1.41
C ALA A 40 -2.48 -15.81 0.09
N GLU A 41 -3.24 -16.74 -0.49
CA GLU A 41 -2.96 -17.27 -1.83
C GLU A 41 -3.01 -16.17 -2.91
N ALA A 42 -3.99 -15.26 -2.84
CA ALA A 42 -4.07 -14.13 -3.77
C ALA A 42 -2.84 -13.22 -3.69
N TRP A 43 -2.36 -12.92 -2.48
CA TRP A 43 -1.14 -12.13 -2.28
C TRP A 43 0.14 -12.86 -2.75
N GLU A 44 0.25 -14.16 -2.48
CA GLU A 44 1.39 -14.98 -2.95
C GLU A 44 1.40 -15.17 -4.46
N ALA A 45 0.25 -15.08 -5.14
CA ALA A 45 0.16 -15.15 -6.59
C ALA A 45 0.77 -13.93 -7.31
N LEU A 46 0.94 -12.80 -6.61
CA LEU A 46 1.55 -11.60 -7.18
C LEU A 46 3.05 -11.77 -7.40
N THR A 47 3.55 -11.25 -8.52
CA THR A 47 4.96 -11.36 -8.87
C THR A 47 5.83 -10.51 -7.94
N PRO A 48 6.90 -11.03 -7.31
CA PRO A 48 7.78 -10.23 -6.45
C PRO A 48 8.43 -9.06 -7.19
N LEU A 49 8.34 -7.86 -6.60
CA LEU A 49 8.90 -6.61 -7.09
C LEU A 49 10.42 -6.58 -6.88
N THR A 50 11.17 -6.33 -7.95
CA THR A 50 12.63 -6.22 -7.89
C THR A 50 13.06 -4.75 -7.90
N LEU A 51 13.72 -4.29 -6.83
CA LEU A 51 14.02 -2.86 -6.66
C LEU A 51 15.50 -2.53 -6.86
N ASN A 52 15.74 -1.36 -7.47
CA ASN A 52 17.06 -0.75 -7.56
C ASN A 52 17.18 0.44 -6.59
N ASN A 53 17.89 0.23 -5.47
CA ASN A 53 18.03 1.23 -4.41
C ASN A 53 18.62 2.58 -4.88
N ARG A 54 19.51 2.57 -5.87
CA ARG A 54 20.09 3.81 -6.42
C ARG A 54 19.02 4.64 -7.12
N SER A 55 18.15 3.98 -7.87
CA SER A 55 17.09 4.61 -8.64
C SER A 55 16.00 5.16 -7.73
N LEU A 56 15.61 4.42 -6.70
CA LEU A 56 14.69 4.88 -5.67
C LEU A 56 15.20 6.14 -4.97
N THR A 57 16.48 6.16 -4.57
CA THR A 57 17.10 7.33 -3.94
C THR A 57 17.09 8.56 -4.87
N ARG A 58 17.43 8.36 -6.15
CA ARG A 58 17.38 9.40 -7.20
C ARG A 58 15.96 9.94 -7.39
N ASN A 59 14.97 9.06 -7.31
CA ASN A 59 13.55 9.39 -7.44
C ASN A 59 12.92 9.89 -6.12
N ARG A 60 13.74 10.19 -5.11
CA ARG A 60 13.33 10.74 -3.81
C ARG A 60 12.38 9.83 -3.03
N VAL A 61 12.54 8.51 -3.19
CA VAL A 61 11.93 7.52 -2.30
C VAL A 61 12.84 7.37 -1.08
N ARG A 62 12.35 7.78 0.10
CA ARG A 62 13.11 7.94 1.34
C ARG A 62 12.59 7.10 2.51
N THR A 63 11.63 6.23 2.23
CA THR A 63 10.89 5.41 3.20
C THR A 63 11.22 3.92 3.06
N MET A 64 12.27 3.57 2.31
CA MET A 64 12.78 2.19 2.33
C MET A 64 13.32 1.83 3.71
N ASP A 65 13.98 2.79 4.35
CA ASP A 65 14.52 2.68 5.71
C ASP A 65 13.87 3.71 6.63
N GLN A 66 13.91 3.44 7.94
CA GLN A 66 13.53 4.45 8.95
C GLN A 66 14.62 5.52 9.08
N GLY A 67 14.19 6.78 9.16
CA GLY A 67 15.11 7.91 9.34
C GLY A 67 14.44 9.27 9.23
N SER A 68 15.22 10.34 9.39
CA SER A 68 14.72 11.72 9.36
C SER A 68 14.03 12.09 8.04
N GLU A 69 14.50 11.54 6.91
CA GLU A 69 13.90 11.78 5.60
C GLU A 69 12.57 11.02 5.40
N SER A 70 12.34 9.94 6.15
CA SER A 70 11.09 9.16 6.13
C SER A 70 10.00 9.76 7.02
N ALA A 71 10.39 10.47 8.09
CA ALA A 71 9.48 10.94 9.15
C ALA A 71 8.27 11.77 8.64
N PRO A 72 8.41 12.69 7.66
CA PRO A 72 7.25 13.42 7.13
C PRO A 72 6.22 12.50 6.44
N PHE A 73 6.69 11.46 5.74
CA PHE A 73 5.82 10.49 5.08
C PHE A 73 5.18 9.54 6.08
N ASP A 74 5.89 9.18 7.15
CA ASP A 74 5.34 8.35 8.23
C ASP A 74 4.25 9.08 9.02
N LEU A 75 4.43 10.39 9.24
CA LEU A 75 3.40 11.25 9.79
C LEU A 75 2.17 11.32 8.86
N LEU A 76 2.39 11.50 7.55
CA LEU A 76 1.32 11.51 6.56
C LEU A 76 0.57 10.17 6.53
N ARG A 77 1.27 9.04 6.49
CA ARG A 77 0.70 7.69 6.57
C ARG A 77 -0.16 7.54 7.83
N THR A 78 0.36 7.94 8.99
CA THR A 78 -0.35 7.81 10.27
C THR A 78 -1.65 8.62 10.27
N ARG A 79 -1.61 9.87 9.79
CA ARG A 79 -2.82 10.71 9.66
C ARG A 79 -3.81 10.16 8.64
N MET A 80 -3.33 9.70 7.49
CA MET A 80 -4.15 9.08 6.45
C MET A 80 -4.89 7.86 7.00
N LEU A 81 -4.20 6.92 7.63
CA LEU A 81 -4.81 5.72 8.22
C LEU A 81 -5.82 6.08 9.32
N GLN A 82 -5.53 7.09 10.15
CA GLN A 82 -6.47 7.56 11.17
C GLN A 82 -7.77 8.10 10.53
N LEU A 83 -7.66 8.94 9.50
CA LEU A 83 -8.82 9.48 8.79
C LEU A 83 -9.59 8.37 8.06
N CYS A 84 -8.88 7.44 7.42
CA CYS A 84 -9.50 6.30 6.75
C CYS A 84 -10.31 5.46 7.75
N LYS A 85 -9.72 5.13 8.91
CA LYS A 85 -10.41 4.39 9.97
C LYS A 85 -11.63 5.14 10.53
N GLN A 86 -11.53 6.46 10.71
CA GLN A 86 -12.63 7.28 11.26
C GLN A 86 -13.83 7.35 10.32
N ASN A 87 -13.60 7.34 9.01
CA ASN A 87 -14.64 7.51 8.00
C ASN A 87 -14.97 6.21 7.25
N SER A 88 -14.37 5.08 7.65
CA SER A 88 -14.47 3.79 6.95
C SER A 88 -14.05 3.86 5.47
N TRP A 89 -13.06 4.69 5.16
CA TRP A 89 -12.51 4.81 3.81
C TRP A 89 -11.43 3.76 3.56
N ARG A 90 -11.42 3.20 2.35
CA ARG A 90 -10.41 2.26 1.86
C ARG A 90 -9.78 2.70 0.56
N ARG A 91 -10.49 3.46 -0.28
CA ARG A 91 -10.02 3.91 -1.59
C ARG A 91 -9.67 5.38 -1.54
N VAL A 92 -8.39 5.70 -1.75
CA VAL A 92 -7.87 7.08 -1.66
C VAL A 92 -7.16 7.45 -2.95
N ALA A 93 -7.67 8.46 -3.65
CA ALA A 93 -6.96 9.04 -4.78
C ALA A 93 -5.91 10.05 -4.33
N ILE A 94 -4.77 10.08 -5.00
CA ILE A 94 -3.74 11.11 -4.85
C ILE A 94 -3.80 11.97 -6.11
N VAL A 95 -4.23 13.22 -5.95
CA VAL A 95 -4.48 14.16 -7.04
C VAL A 95 -3.66 15.44 -6.86
N SER A 96 -3.63 16.30 -7.87
CA SER A 96 -2.93 17.59 -7.82
C SER A 96 -3.48 18.54 -8.87
N PRO A 97 -3.43 19.86 -8.66
CA PRO A 97 -3.86 20.82 -9.67
C PRO A 97 -3.08 20.67 -10.99
N HIS A 98 -1.74 20.52 -10.92
CA HIS A 98 -0.86 20.47 -12.09
C HIS A 98 0.18 19.35 -12.02
N ALA A 99 0.82 19.08 -13.16
CA ALA A 99 1.92 18.12 -13.23
C ALA A 99 3.07 18.50 -12.29
N ALA A 100 3.90 17.51 -11.94
CA ALA A 100 5.09 17.69 -11.12
C ALA A 100 4.88 18.19 -9.67
N CYS A 101 3.68 18.09 -9.10
CA CYS A 101 3.43 18.34 -7.66
C CYS A 101 3.96 17.23 -6.72
N GLY A 102 4.51 16.14 -7.27
CA GLY A 102 5.11 15.03 -6.53
C GLY A 102 4.10 13.99 -6.00
N LYS A 103 2.99 13.80 -6.71
CA LYS A 103 2.00 12.75 -6.44
C LYS A 103 2.63 11.35 -6.43
N SER A 104 3.20 10.92 -7.56
CA SER A 104 3.86 9.61 -7.69
C SER A 104 4.97 9.39 -6.66
N THR A 105 5.77 10.43 -6.37
CA THR A 105 6.78 10.36 -5.31
C THR A 105 6.16 10.14 -3.92
N THR A 106 5.07 10.83 -3.63
CA THR A 106 4.37 10.69 -2.34
C THR A 106 3.66 9.34 -2.26
N ALA A 107 3.03 8.88 -3.34
CA ALA A 107 2.40 7.57 -3.45
C ALA A 107 3.40 6.44 -3.15
N LEU A 108 4.57 6.44 -3.80
CA LEU A 108 5.62 5.45 -3.50
C LEU A 108 6.13 5.55 -2.06
N ASN A 109 6.34 6.77 -1.54
CA ASN A 109 6.80 6.89 -0.17
C ASN A 109 5.75 6.42 0.86
N LEU A 110 4.47 6.64 0.59
CA LEU A 110 3.39 6.08 1.39
C LEU A 110 3.37 4.55 1.27
N ALA A 111 3.50 4.01 0.07
CA ALA A 111 3.56 2.57 -0.17
C ALA A 111 4.67 1.89 0.66
N PHE A 112 5.90 2.40 0.60
CA PHE A 112 7.00 1.83 1.37
C PHE A 112 6.89 2.12 2.88
N SER A 113 6.26 3.23 3.29
CA SER A 113 5.92 3.46 4.69
C SER A 113 4.86 2.49 5.22
N LEU A 114 3.89 2.11 4.38
CA LEU A 114 2.88 1.09 4.68
C LEU A 114 3.47 -0.32 4.70
N ALA A 115 4.43 -0.62 3.81
CA ALA A 115 5.14 -1.90 3.82
C ALA A 115 5.80 -2.22 5.17
N ARG A 116 6.24 -1.18 5.90
CA ARG A 116 6.81 -1.34 7.25
C ARG A 116 5.76 -1.61 8.34
N GLN A 117 4.47 -1.67 8.01
CA GLN A 117 3.37 -2.03 8.91
C GLN A 117 2.86 -3.42 8.52
N GLN A 118 3.47 -4.46 9.09
CA GLN A 118 3.24 -5.86 8.67
C GLN A 118 1.78 -6.32 8.79
N ASP A 119 1.01 -5.72 9.70
CA ASP A 119 -0.41 -6.05 9.89
C ASP A 119 -1.34 -5.38 8.86
N LEU A 120 -0.83 -4.51 8.00
CA LEU A 120 -1.63 -3.76 7.03
C LEU A 120 -1.29 -4.18 5.61
N HIS A 121 -2.32 -4.48 4.83
CA HIS A 121 -2.21 -4.76 3.40
C HIS A 121 -2.62 -3.53 2.59
N SER A 122 -1.81 -3.17 1.58
CA SER A 122 -2.13 -2.03 0.72
C SER A 122 -1.88 -2.29 -0.75
N LEU A 123 -2.75 -1.76 -1.61
CA LEU A 123 -2.59 -1.79 -3.04
C LEU A 123 -2.35 -0.37 -3.56
N VAL A 124 -1.40 -0.22 -4.48
CA VAL A 124 -1.04 1.09 -5.05
C VAL A 124 -1.09 1.00 -6.57
N PHE A 125 -1.89 1.86 -7.18
CA PHE A 125 -2.16 1.83 -8.60
C PHE A 125 -1.66 3.08 -9.32
N ASP A 126 -1.02 2.91 -10.47
CA ASP A 126 -0.57 3.98 -11.37
C ASP A 126 -1.67 4.30 -12.38
N PHE A 127 -2.60 5.18 -12.01
CA PHE A 127 -3.76 5.54 -12.85
C PHE A 127 -3.51 6.77 -13.72
N ASP A 128 -2.32 7.40 -13.64
CA ASP A 128 -1.83 8.31 -14.67
C ASP A 128 -1.33 7.52 -15.90
N MET A 129 -2.27 6.91 -16.63
CA MET A 129 -2.01 6.13 -17.85
C MET A 129 -1.38 6.96 -18.97
N ARG A 130 -1.42 8.29 -18.88
CA ARG A 130 -0.75 9.20 -19.83
C ARG A 130 0.73 9.32 -19.52
N ARG A 131 1.12 9.22 -18.24
CA ARG A 131 2.48 9.46 -17.77
C ARG A 131 2.96 8.49 -16.68
N ALA A 132 2.59 7.20 -16.74
CA ALA A 132 2.96 6.11 -15.82
C ALA A 132 4.18 6.41 -14.93
N GLY A 133 3.91 7.07 -13.80
CA GLY A 133 4.91 7.71 -12.96
C GLY A 133 5.59 6.69 -12.05
N LEU A 134 4.80 5.80 -11.46
CA LEU A 134 5.26 4.75 -10.56
C LEU A 134 6.14 3.76 -11.32
N THR A 135 5.71 3.32 -12.52
CA THR A 135 6.49 2.39 -13.35
C THR A 135 7.90 2.91 -13.63
N LYS A 136 8.00 4.18 -14.05
CA LYS A 136 9.31 4.83 -14.33
C LYS A 136 10.15 4.98 -13.07
N MET A 137 9.51 5.31 -11.94
CA MET A 137 10.22 5.53 -10.69
C MET A 137 10.75 4.24 -10.06
N LEU A 138 10.03 3.13 -10.25
CA LEU A 138 10.42 1.79 -9.80
C LEU A 138 11.33 1.05 -10.81
N GLU A 139 11.54 1.62 -12.00
CA GLU A 139 12.30 1.03 -13.11
C GLU A 139 11.82 -0.38 -13.49
N GLN A 140 10.50 -0.60 -13.43
CA GLN A 140 9.90 -1.89 -13.77
C GLN A 140 9.50 -1.95 -15.24
N THR A 141 9.61 -3.15 -15.80
CA THR A 141 8.94 -3.51 -17.05
C THR A 141 7.80 -4.47 -16.69
N VAL A 142 6.58 -4.09 -17.05
CA VAL A 142 5.41 -4.96 -16.85
C VAL A 142 5.01 -5.61 -18.17
N ALA A 143 4.57 -6.87 -18.11
CA ALA A 143 4.07 -7.58 -19.28
C ALA A 143 2.73 -7.00 -19.77
N HIS A 144 1.91 -6.55 -18.83
CA HIS A 144 0.59 -5.98 -19.08
C HIS A 144 0.46 -4.60 -18.41
N ASP A 145 -0.16 -3.67 -19.13
CA ASP A 145 -0.55 -2.36 -18.58
C ASP A 145 -1.72 -2.54 -17.60
N ILE A 146 -1.79 -1.73 -16.55
CA ILE A 146 -2.95 -1.70 -15.66
C ILE A 146 -4.26 -1.47 -16.42
N SER A 147 -4.24 -0.77 -17.55
CA SER A 147 -5.43 -0.59 -18.39
C SER A 147 -6.03 -1.92 -18.84
N ALA A 148 -5.20 -2.93 -19.14
CA ALA A 148 -5.66 -4.25 -19.58
C ALA A 148 -6.42 -4.99 -18.48
N VAL A 149 -6.06 -4.74 -17.20
CA VAL A 149 -6.78 -5.25 -16.03
C VAL A 149 -8.12 -4.54 -15.88
N LEU A 150 -8.13 -3.22 -16.01
CA LEU A 150 -9.36 -2.42 -15.92
C LEU A 150 -10.35 -2.70 -17.06
N GLU A 151 -9.86 -3.13 -18.22
CA GLU A 151 -10.67 -3.61 -19.34
C GLU A 151 -11.13 -5.07 -19.17
N GLY A 152 -10.65 -5.78 -18.14
CA GLY A 152 -10.99 -7.18 -17.85
C GLY A 152 -10.30 -8.21 -18.76
N SER A 153 -9.28 -7.79 -19.53
CA SER A 153 -8.56 -8.66 -20.47
C SER A 153 -7.41 -9.44 -19.83
N VAL A 154 -6.92 -8.98 -18.67
CA VAL A 154 -5.84 -9.58 -17.89
C VAL A 154 -6.26 -9.56 -16.41
N SER A 155 -5.96 -10.60 -15.65
CA SER A 155 -6.27 -10.60 -14.22
C SER A 155 -5.29 -9.72 -13.42
N PHE A 156 -5.69 -9.22 -12.25
CA PHE A 156 -4.75 -8.49 -11.40
C PHE A 156 -3.61 -9.39 -10.89
N ALA A 157 -3.84 -10.69 -10.72
CA ALA A 157 -2.79 -11.63 -10.32
C ALA A 157 -1.65 -11.72 -11.35
N GLU A 158 -1.99 -11.68 -12.65
CA GLU A 158 -1.01 -11.72 -13.74
C GLU A 158 -0.24 -10.40 -13.93
N GLN A 159 -0.85 -9.27 -13.55
CA GLN A 159 -0.29 -7.93 -13.77
C GLN A 159 0.42 -7.37 -12.53
N GLY A 160 -0.11 -7.68 -11.35
CA GLY A 160 0.27 -7.07 -10.10
C GLY A 160 1.65 -7.52 -9.62
N LEU A 161 2.37 -6.58 -9.03
CA LEU A 161 3.66 -6.82 -8.41
C LEU A 161 3.56 -6.70 -6.89
N ARG A 162 4.31 -7.48 -6.12
CA ARG A 162 4.29 -7.43 -4.65
C ARG A 162 5.64 -7.04 -4.06
N TYR A 163 5.65 -6.08 -3.15
CA TYR A 163 6.80 -5.73 -2.33
C TYR A 163 6.58 -6.18 -0.88
N GLY A 164 7.54 -6.94 -0.35
CA GLY A 164 7.37 -7.62 0.94
C GLY A 164 6.17 -8.57 0.87
N ASP A 165 5.44 -8.67 1.97
CA ASP A 165 4.28 -9.56 2.05
C ASP A 165 2.94 -8.81 1.87
N ASN A 166 2.97 -7.48 1.97
CA ASN A 166 1.78 -6.68 2.28
C ASN A 166 1.55 -5.44 1.40
N VAL A 167 2.37 -5.21 0.35
CA VAL A 167 2.15 -4.11 -0.59
C VAL A 167 2.12 -4.59 -2.02
N GLY A 168 0.99 -4.37 -2.70
CA GLY A 168 0.79 -4.72 -4.10
C GLY A 168 0.79 -3.48 -4.98
N PHE A 169 1.28 -3.61 -6.21
CA PHE A 169 1.36 -2.54 -7.19
C PHE A 169 0.69 -2.94 -8.49
N GLY A 170 -0.24 -2.10 -8.96
CA GLY A 170 -0.78 -2.14 -10.31
C GLY A 170 -0.15 -1.03 -11.15
N LEU A 171 0.77 -1.38 -12.04
CA LEU A 171 1.62 -0.41 -12.73
C LEU A 171 1.18 -0.15 -14.18
N GLY A 172 1.42 1.06 -14.69
CA GLY A 172 1.24 1.37 -16.10
C GLY A 172 2.32 0.70 -16.96
N GLY A 173 2.01 0.46 -18.23
CA GLY A 173 2.93 -0.05 -19.23
C GLY A 173 3.81 1.03 -19.84
N SER A 174 4.71 0.62 -20.74
CA SER A 174 5.61 1.54 -21.47
C SER A 174 4.90 2.30 -22.60
N SER A 175 3.73 1.84 -23.03
CA SER A 175 2.99 2.36 -24.19
C SER A 175 1.89 3.30 -23.73
N LYS A 176 1.61 4.36 -24.51
CA LYS A 176 0.49 5.25 -24.22
C LYS A 176 -0.84 4.54 -24.45
N VAL A 177 -1.71 4.55 -23.45
CA VAL A 177 -3.10 4.10 -23.54
C VAL A 177 -3.89 5.08 -24.43
N LYS A 178 -4.68 4.55 -25.38
CA LYS A 178 -5.36 5.38 -26.40
C LYS A 178 -6.53 6.20 -25.84
N ASN A 179 -7.25 5.69 -24.83
CA ASN A 179 -8.50 6.25 -24.29
C ASN A 179 -8.57 6.11 -22.75
N PRO A 180 -7.66 6.76 -21.99
CA PRO A 180 -7.59 6.55 -20.54
C PRO A 180 -8.82 7.06 -19.78
N SER A 181 -9.41 8.18 -20.21
CA SER A 181 -10.62 8.74 -19.58
C SER A 181 -11.79 7.77 -19.66
N GLU A 182 -12.02 7.18 -20.83
CA GLU A 182 -13.13 6.24 -21.07
C GLU A 182 -12.97 4.95 -20.25
N ILE A 183 -11.74 4.43 -20.14
CA ILE A 183 -11.45 3.25 -19.33
C ILE A 183 -11.76 3.56 -17.85
N LEU A 184 -11.21 4.66 -17.33
CA LEU A 184 -11.35 5.05 -15.92
C LEU A 184 -12.80 5.37 -15.51
N GLN A 185 -13.62 5.86 -16.44
CA GLN A 185 -15.05 6.15 -16.23
C GLN A 185 -15.97 4.94 -16.43
N SER A 186 -15.46 3.83 -16.94
CA SER A 186 -16.28 2.67 -17.28
C SER A 186 -16.83 1.95 -16.05
N GLN A 187 -18.01 1.33 -16.19
CA GLN A 187 -18.55 0.41 -15.18
C GLN A 187 -17.66 -0.82 -14.99
N GLN A 188 -16.91 -1.22 -16.03
CA GLN A 188 -15.96 -2.32 -15.97
C GLN A 188 -14.85 -2.02 -14.96
N THR A 189 -14.26 -0.82 -14.98
CA THR A 189 -13.26 -0.39 -14.00
C THR A 189 -13.78 -0.51 -12.57
N LYS A 190 -15.02 -0.07 -12.32
CA LYS A 190 -15.63 -0.20 -10.99
C LYS A 190 -15.76 -1.67 -10.57
N ALA A 191 -16.29 -2.53 -11.45
CA ALA A 191 -16.46 -3.95 -11.16
C ALA A 191 -15.12 -4.65 -10.88
N VAL A 192 -14.09 -4.34 -11.67
CA VAL A 192 -12.73 -4.87 -11.48
C VAL A 192 -12.13 -4.43 -10.15
N LEU A 193 -12.29 -3.16 -9.76
CA LEU A 193 -11.80 -2.68 -8.46
C LEU A 193 -12.54 -3.35 -7.29
N ASP A 194 -13.85 -3.56 -7.42
CA ASP A 194 -14.65 -4.28 -6.42
C ASP A 194 -14.20 -5.75 -6.30
N GLU A 195 -13.86 -6.41 -7.40
CA GLU A 195 -13.31 -7.77 -7.42
C GLU A 195 -11.92 -7.85 -6.78
N ILE A 196 -11.04 -6.89 -7.10
CA ILE A 196 -9.71 -6.80 -6.49
C ILE A 196 -9.83 -6.56 -4.98
N GLU A 197 -10.69 -5.63 -4.54
CA GLU A 197 -10.90 -5.40 -3.12
C GLU A 197 -11.44 -6.65 -2.40
N ALA A 198 -12.38 -7.38 -3.01
CA ALA A 198 -12.93 -8.61 -2.43
C ALA A 198 -11.90 -9.74 -2.33
N SER A 199 -11.03 -9.88 -3.34
CA SER A 199 -10.06 -10.97 -3.44
C SER A 199 -8.84 -10.75 -2.53
N TYR A 200 -8.33 -9.52 -2.49
CA TYR A 200 -7.09 -9.18 -1.77
C TYR A 200 -7.35 -8.60 -0.37
N GLN A 201 -8.58 -8.14 -0.10
CA GLN A 201 -9.00 -7.53 1.17
C GLN A 201 -8.00 -6.50 1.73
N PRO A 202 -7.53 -5.52 0.94
CA PRO A 202 -6.57 -4.54 1.41
C PRO A 202 -7.20 -3.60 2.45
N ASP A 203 -6.39 -3.17 3.42
CA ASP A 203 -6.76 -2.10 4.36
C ASP A 203 -6.81 -0.74 3.66
N LEU A 204 -6.03 -0.57 2.58
CA LEU A 204 -5.95 0.68 1.83
C LEU A 204 -5.61 0.46 0.35
N MET A 205 -6.33 1.12 -0.54
CA MET A 205 -6.05 1.23 -1.97
C MET A 205 -5.70 2.68 -2.31
N LEU A 206 -4.49 2.91 -2.81
CA LEU A 206 -3.99 4.22 -3.24
C LEU A 206 -3.99 4.31 -4.77
N PHE A 207 -4.51 5.40 -5.31
CA PHE A 207 -4.55 5.64 -6.75
C PHE A 207 -3.75 6.90 -7.10
N ASP A 208 -2.59 6.75 -7.77
CA ASP A 208 -1.83 7.89 -8.31
C ASP A 208 -2.49 8.38 -9.60
N MET A 209 -3.16 9.52 -9.53
CA MET A 209 -3.99 10.04 -10.62
C MET A 209 -3.24 11.05 -11.49
N PRO A 210 -3.67 11.31 -12.74
CA PRO A 210 -3.17 12.44 -13.52
C PRO A 210 -3.60 13.79 -12.90
N PRO A 211 -2.96 14.92 -13.27
CA PRO A 211 -3.33 16.23 -12.74
C PRO A 211 -4.78 16.64 -13.09
N LEU A 212 -5.51 17.17 -12.10
CA LEU A 212 -6.93 17.56 -12.23
C LEU A 212 -7.19 18.56 -13.36
N LEU A 213 -6.30 19.54 -13.53
CA LEU A 213 -6.50 20.63 -14.48
C LEU A 213 -5.86 20.35 -15.86
N ALA A 214 -5.39 19.13 -16.10
CA ALA A 214 -4.71 18.74 -17.35
C ALA A 214 -5.55 17.80 -18.24
N SER A 215 -6.44 17.01 -17.65
CA SER A 215 -7.30 16.06 -18.35
C SER A 215 -8.59 15.79 -17.57
N ASP A 216 -9.54 15.17 -18.26
CA ASP A 216 -10.81 14.70 -17.71
C ASP A 216 -10.74 13.28 -17.12
N ASP A 217 -9.56 12.64 -17.10
CA ASP A 217 -9.34 11.29 -16.56
C ASP A 217 -9.84 11.15 -15.09
N ASN A 218 -9.74 12.24 -14.32
CA ASN A 218 -10.20 12.31 -12.93
C ASN A 218 -11.73 12.38 -12.83
N PHE A 219 -12.38 13.01 -13.83
CA PHE A 219 -13.83 13.13 -13.88
C PHE A 219 -14.40 11.71 -14.08
N GLY A 220 -15.25 11.29 -13.14
CA GLY A 220 -15.82 9.94 -13.11
C GLY A 220 -14.99 8.90 -12.35
N PHE A 221 -13.65 8.91 -12.43
CA PHE A 221 -12.87 7.99 -11.58
C PHE A 221 -13.00 8.35 -10.09
N LEU A 222 -12.99 9.63 -9.75
CA LEU A 222 -13.10 10.06 -8.35
C LEU A 222 -14.42 9.63 -7.68
N GLN A 223 -15.45 9.29 -8.45
CA GLN A 223 -16.70 8.73 -7.91
C GLN A 223 -16.56 7.28 -7.44
N ASN A 224 -15.45 6.61 -7.80
CA ASN A 224 -15.13 5.23 -7.40
C ASN A 224 -14.18 5.17 -6.19
N VAL A 225 -13.78 6.32 -5.64
CA VAL A 225 -12.94 6.40 -4.43
C VAL A 225 -13.70 7.09 -3.30
N ASP A 226 -13.32 6.78 -2.07
CA ASP A 226 -13.98 7.33 -0.89
C ASP A 226 -13.54 8.77 -0.60
N CYS A 227 -12.29 9.09 -0.94
CA CYS A 227 -11.75 10.43 -0.77
C CYS A 227 -10.52 10.68 -1.67
N ALA A 228 -10.10 11.94 -1.76
CA ALA A 228 -8.86 12.32 -2.43
C ALA A 228 -7.95 13.20 -1.56
N LEU A 229 -6.65 12.93 -1.62
CA LEU A 229 -5.57 13.73 -1.06
C LEU A 229 -5.00 14.65 -2.14
N ILE A 230 -5.00 15.96 -1.89
CA ILE A 230 -4.55 16.96 -2.85
C ILE A 230 -3.09 17.33 -2.61
N MET A 231 -2.22 17.00 -3.56
CA MET A 231 -0.81 17.38 -3.54
C MET A 231 -0.62 18.76 -4.18
N VAL A 232 0.03 19.68 -3.46
CA VAL A 232 0.36 21.02 -3.94
C VAL A 232 1.85 21.28 -3.84
N ALA A 233 2.45 21.90 -4.85
CA ALA A 233 3.87 22.25 -4.86
C ALA A 233 4.08 23.65 -4.29
N ALA A 234 4.90 23.75 -3.24
CA ALA A 234 5.35 25.01 -2.66
C ALA A 234 6.00 25.88 -3.73
N GLU A 235 5.74 27.19 -3.67
CA GLU A 235 6.25 28.23 -4.58
C GLU A 235 5.82 28.07 -6.07
N GLU A 236 5.17 26.96 -6.44
CA GLU A 236 4.74 26.68 -7.82
C GLU A 236 3.21 26.76 -7.96
N THR A 237 2.44 26.25 -6.99
CA THR A 237 0.98 26.17 -7.05
C THR A 237 0.34 27.45 -6.49
N ARG A 238 -0.48 28.12 -7.28
CA ARG A 238 -1.19 29.35 -6.87
C ARG A 238 -2.42 29.00 -6.03
N MET A 239 -2.81 29.89 -5.10
CA MET A 239 -4.01 29.70 -4.26
C MET A 239 -5.27 29.46 -5.08
N SER A 240 -5.48 30.22 -6.16
CA SER A 240 -6.63 30.03 -7.05
C SER A 240 -6.70 28.63 -7.69
N GLN A 241 -5.56 27.97 -7.87
CA GLN A 241 -5.49 26.60 -8.41
C GLN A 241 -5.79 25.56 -7.33
N ILE A 242 -5.43 25.84 -6.07
CA ILE A 242 -5.80 25.02 -4.92
C ILE A 242 -7.32 25.08 -4.72
N ASP A 243 -7.90 26.29 -4.67
CA ASP A 243 -9.35 26.48 -4.51
C ASP A 243 -10.14 25.76 -5.60
N LEU A 244 -9.66 25.82 -6.86
CA LEU A 244 -10.30 25.13 -7.97
C LEU A 244 -10.20 23.60 -7.83
N ALA A 245 -9.03 23.08 -7.45
CA ALA A 245 -8.85 21.65 -7.24
C ALA A 245 -9.69 21.12 -6.08
N GLU A 246 -9.76 21.85 -4.98
CA GLU A 246 -10.60 21.49 -3.83
C GLU A 246 -12.08 21.44 -4.21
N ARG A 247 -12.57 22.45 -4.95
CA ARG A 247 -13.95 22.45 -5.46
C ARG A 247 -14.23 21.27 -6.37
N GLN A 248 -13.36 20.99 -7.34
CA GLN A 248 -13.53 19.86 -8.27
C GLN A 248 -13.54 18.52 -7.55
N VAL A 249 -12.66 18.34 -6.55
CA VAL A 249 -12.67 17.11 -5.74
C VAL A 249 -13.96 17.02 -4.93
N ALA A 250 -14.37 18.10 -4.26
CA ALA A 250 -15.57 18.13 -3.43
C ALA A 250 -16.87 17.90 -4.22
N GLU A 251 -16.89 18.19 -5.52
CA GLU A 251 -18.00 17.85 -6.42
C GLU A 251 -18.10 16.35 -6.74
N LEU A 252 -17.00 15.59 -6.58
CA LEU A 252 -16.89 14.20 -7.03
C LEU A 252 -16.73 13.19 -5.87
N THR A 253 -16.05 13.57 -4.79
CA THR A 253 -15.75 12.73 -3.62
C THR A 253 -15.35 13.57 -2.40
N ASN A 254 -15.02 12.91 -1.28
CA ASN A 254 -14.57 13.61 -0.07
C ASN A 254 -13.15 14.18 -0.24
N VAL A 255 -12.92 15.39 0.25
CA VAL A 255 -11.57 15.97 0.36
C VAL A 255 -10.93 15.46 1.66
N MET A 256 -9.90 14.61 1.56
CA MET A 256 -9.14 14.17 2.74
C MET A 256 -8.30 15.32 3.32
N GLY A 257 -7.75 16.15 2.44
CA GLY A 257 -6.93 17.30 2.81
C GLY A 257 -5.91 17.67 1.74
N VAL A 258 -5.04 18.61 2.10
CA VAL A 258 -3.99 19.16 1.22
C VAL A 258 -2.61 18.87 1.82
N VAL A 259 -1.67 18.40 0.99
CA VAL A 259 -0.27 18.21 1.35
C VAL A 259 0.60 19.16 0.55
N LEU A 260 1.29 20.05 1.27
CA LEU A 260 2.30 20.93 0.70
C LEU A 260 3.62 20.20 0.53
N ASN A 261 4.05 20.04 -0.71
CA ASN A 261 5.28 19.36 -1.11
C ASN A 261 6.33 20.37 -1.64
N LYS A 262 7.58 19.93 -1.79
CA LYS A 262 8.72 20.74 -2.27
C LYS A 262 9.11 21.92 -1.37
N CYS A 263 8.75 21.90 -0.09
CA CYS A 263 9.17 22.92 0.87
C CYS A 263 10.70 22.97 0.97
N ARG A 264 11.31 24.13 0.65
CA ARG A 264 12.76 24.35 0.72
C ARG A 264 13.25 24.62 2.15
N HIS A 265 12.34 24.97 3.05
CA HIS A 265 12.63 25.35 4.44
C HIS A 265 11.90 24.44 5.42
N THR A 266 12.55 23.36 5.84
CA THR A 266 12.10 22.56 7.00
C THR A 266 13.17 22.43 8.08
N ALA A 267 14.24 23.25 8.02
CA ALA A 267 15.36 23.13 8.96
C ALA A 267 15.51 24.29 9.97
N HIS A 268 14.89 25.47 9.80
CA HIS A 268 15.12 26.64 10.69
C HIS A 268 13.89 27.45 11.10
N SER A 269 12.66 26.97 10.89
CA SER A 269 11.48 27.58 11.51
C SER A 269 11.28 27.00 12.92
N GLN A 270 11.49 27.87 13.91
CA GLN A 270 11.49 27.66 15.37
C GLN A 270 10.15 27.21 15.99
N HIS A 271 9.43 26.30 15.35
CA HIS A 271 8.26 25.66 15.94
C HIS A 271 8.41 24.14 15.86
N ALA A 272 9.39 23.67 16.62
CA ALA A 272 9.25 22.39 17.30
C ALA A 272 7.91 22.44 18.04
N TYR A 273 6.93 21.69 17.54
CA TYR A 273 5.78 21.35 18.34
C TYR A 273 6.30 20.53 19.51
N ASP A 274 6.44 21.24 20.62
CA ASP A 274 6.40 20.83 22.02
C ASP A 274 5.89 19.39 22.22
N TYR A 275 6.82 18.42 22.09
CA TYR A 275 6.65 17.07 22.62
C TYR A 275 7.36 17.00 23.97
N ASN A 276 6.95 17.87 24.89
CA ASN A 276 7.40 17.82 26.27
C ASN A 276 6.22 17.90 27.23
N TYR A 277 5.34 16.89 27.19
CA TYR A 277 4.50 16.54 28.33
C TYR A 277 4.32 15.02 28.42
N TYR A 278 4.92 14.46 29.47
CA TYR A 278 4.48 13.37 30.37
C TYR A 278 5.68 12.52 30.82
N TYR A 279 6.32 12.96 31.92
CA TYR A 279 6.72 12.09 33.02
C TYR A 279 5.62 12.13 34.07
#